data_AF-A0A1M5QF75-F1
#
_entry.id   AF-A0A1M5QF75-F1
#
_cell.length_a   1.000
_cell.length_b   1.000
_cell.length_c   1.000
_cell.angle_alpha   90.00
_cell.angle_beta   90.00
_cell.angle_gamma   90.00
#
_symmetry.space_group_name_H-M   'P 1'
#
loop_
_entity.id
_entity.type
_entity.pdbx_description
1 polymer ?
#
loop_
_entity_poly.entity_id
_entity_poly.type
_entity_poly.pdbx_seq_one_letter_code
_entity_poly.pdbx_strand_id
1 'polypeptide(L)'
;MSEFNEFDQQGSVPNKDTGSIISHAFEMYKGVFLYGVVAMVIYIIGGFIIQTVSGFNSASMMEEMRDAGGDYSNFSYWNAPGFSLYLSLSGLLGILLAPLYVGLIYIVNKYNTKSQIDFADLFIGYKQNFVNILIYSILSGIISSVAMMLCFFPVIFVYPLLLLGYPILLFENASATEALGKSFNIAKENYGTFLGTTVLGALISIAGVILCGIGVILTAPFMMVVMYSAYCAFLGKPRQIAFKN
;
A
#
# COMPACT_ATOMS: atom_id res chain seq x y z
N MET A 1 -7.31 -0.87 40.57
CA MET A 1 -6.13 -0.99 39.68
C MET A 1 -6.54 -1.20 38.21
N SER A 2 -7.74 -0.74 37.81
CA SER A 2 -8.34 -0.96 36.48
C SER A 2 -8.51 0.33 35.67
N GLU A 3 -8.55 1.50 36.31
CA GLU A 3 -8.72 2.79 35.62
C GLU A 3 -7.45 3.31 34.92
N PHE A 4 -6.27 2.76 35.25
CA PHE A 4 -5.02 3.14 34.58
C PHE A 4 -4.89 2.55 33.15
N ASN A 5 -5.57 1.44 32.85
CA ASN A 5 -5.47 0.79 31.53
C ASN A 5 -6.32 1.49 30.45
N GLU A 6 -7.31 2.30 30.80
CA GLU A 6 -8.13 3.04 29.81
C GLU A 6 -7.39 4.26 29.24
N PHE A 7 -6.49 4.88 30.02
CA PHE A 7 -5.66 5.98 29.55
C PHE A 7 -4.50 5.51 28.64
N ASP A 8 -3.96 4.31 28.86
CA ASP A 8 -2.88 3.71 28.05
C ASP A 8 -3.34 3.18 26.69
N GLN A 9 -4.66 3.02 26.46
CA GLN A 9 -5.23 2.63 25.16
C GLN A 9 -5.44 3.82 24.20
N GLN A 10 -5.05 5.04 24.61
CA GLN A 10 -5.16 6.21 23.76
C GLN A 10 -4.00 6.25 22.76
N GLY A 11 -4.17 5.60 21.61
CA GLY A 11 -3.22 5.70 20.50
C GLY A 11 -2.95 7.14 20.07
N SER A 12 -1.76 7.43 19.55
CA SER A 12 -1.36 8.78 19.17
C SER A 12 -2.06 9.24 17.89
N VAL A 13 -2.22 10.55 17.73
CA VAL A 13 -2.78 11.19 16.54
C VAL A 13 -1.82 12.27 16.08
N PRO A 14 -1.31 12.21 14.83
CA PRO A 14 -0.44 13.26 14.31
C PRO A 14 -1.22 14.54 13.99
N ASN A 15 -0.52 15.67 14.01
CA ASN A 15 -1.04 16.94 13.48
C ASN A 15 -1.23 16.86 11.95
N LYS A 16 -2.02 17.79 11.40
CA LYS A 16 -2.36 17.87 9.97
C LYS A 16 -1.25 18.49 9.09
N ASP A 17 0.00 18.24 9.45
CA ASP A 17 1.17 18.66 8.68
C ASP A 17 2.02 17.45 8.27
N THR A 18 2.70 17.59 7.14
CA THR A 18 3.48 16.51 6.52
C THR A 18 4.53 15.92 7.47
N GLY A 19 5.22 16.76 8.24
CA GLY A 19 6.30 16.33 9.13
C GLY A 19 5.78 15.47 10.28
N SER A 20 4.68 15.89 10.90
CA SER A 20 4.00 15.14 11.96
C SER A 20 3.46 13.80 11.47
N ILE A 21 2.84 13.75 10.29
CA ILE A 21 2.30 12.51 9.70
C ILE A 21 3.42 11.50 9.44
N ILE A 22 4.51 11.94 8.82
CA ILE A 22 5.65 11.06 8.51
C ILE A 22 6.36 10.60 9.80
N SER A 23 6.54 11.48 10.77
CA SER A 23 7.16 11.12 12.06
C SER A 23 6.32 10.07 12.79
N HIS A 24 5.00 10.26 12.83
CA HIS A 24 4.08 9.26 13.37
C HIS A 24 4.16 7.94 12.60
N ALA A 25 4.21 7.99 11.26
CA ALA A 25 4.35 6.78 10.45
C ALA A 25 5.65 6.02 10.76
N PHE A 26 6.77 6.70 10.99
CA PHE A 26 8.02 6.07 11.43
C PHE A 26 7.89 5.37 12.78
N GLU A 27 7.29 6.03 13.78
CA GLU A 27 7.11 5.43 15.10
C GLU A 27 6.20 4.20 15.05
N MET A 28 5.15 4.26 14.24
CA MET A 28 4.27 3.12 14.04
C MET A 28 4.98 1.99 13.29
N TYR A 29 5.77 2.31 12.27
CA TYR A 29 6.46 1.33 11.44
C TYR A 29 7.40 0.43 12.22
N LYS A 30 8.11 0.98 13.22
CA LYS A 30 9.01 0.20 14.11
C LYS A 30 8.30 -1.00 14.77
N GLY A 31 7.03 -0.85 15.10
CA GLY A 31 6.25 -1.90 15.77
C GLY A 31 5.59 -2.92 14.85
N VAL A 32 5.33 -2.54 13.61
CA VAL A 32 4.59 -3.38 12.64
C VAL A 32 5.46 -3.91 11.51
N PHE A 33 6.74 -3.54 11.50
CA PHE A 33 7.73 -3.89 10.48
C PHE A 33 7.68 -5.38 10.09
N LEU A 34 7.66 -6.29 11.06
CA LEU A 34 7.72 -7.73 10.80
C LEU A 34 6.48 -8.23 10.04
N TYR A 35 5.29 -7.68 10.33
CA TYR A 35 4.07 -7.99 9.58
C TYR A 35 4.15 -7.46 8.14
N GLY A 36 4.76 -6.29 7.96
CA GLY A 36 5.08 -5.75 6.63
C GLY A 36 5.99 -6.70 5.83
N VAL A 37 7.04 -7.24 6.46
CA VAL A 37 7.93 -8.23 5.84
C VAL A 37 7.17 -9.48 5.45
N VAL A 38 6.31 -10.02 6.33
CA VAL A 38 5.48 -11.19 6.00
C VAL A 38 4.61 -10.92 4.78
N ALA A 39 3.93 -9.77 4.72
CA ALA A 39 3.09 -9.41 3.58
C ALA A 39 3.90 -9.36 2.27
N MET A 40 5.13 -8.86 2.33
CA MET A 40 6.04 -8.83 1.19
C MET A 40 6.56 -10.21 0.80
N VAL A 41 6.81 -11.11 1.75
CA VAL A 41 7.17 -12.50 1.47
C VAL A 41 6.02 -13.21 0.75
N ILE A 42 4.77 -12.99 1.16
CA ILE A 42 3.59 -13.52 0.45
C ILE A 42 3.53 -13.00 -0.99
N TYR A 43 3.78 -11.70 -1.19
CA TYR A 43 3.83 -11.10 -2.53
C TYR A 43 4.94 -11.73 -3.40
N ILE A 44 6.13 -11.92 -2.85
CA ILE A 44 7.28 -12.51 -3.57
C ILE A 44 7.02 -13.96 -3.93
N ILE A 45 6.46 -14.77 -3.01
CA ILE A 45 6.09 -16.16 -3.29
C ILE A 45 5.06 -16.22 -4.42
N GLY A 46 4.03 -15.36 -4.37
CA GLY A 46 3.04 -15.24 -5.45
C GLY A 46 3.67 -14.88 -6.78
N GLY A 47 4.56 -13.88 -6.80
CA GLY A 47 5.29 -13.47 -8.00
C GLY A 47 6.17 -14.59 -8.58
N PHE A 48 6.87 -15.35 -7.72
CA PHE A 48 7.71 -16.47 -8.14
C PHE A 48 6.88 -17.61 -8.76
N ILE A 49 5.72 -17.92 -8.17
CA ILE A 49 4.78 -18.91 -8.73
C ILE A 49 4.31 -18.44 -10.11
N ILE A 50 3.92 -17.18 -10.25
CA ILE A 50 3.47 -16.62 -11.52
C ILE A 50 4.58 -16.65 -12.57
N GLN A 51 5.80 -16.31 -12.20
CA GLN A 51 6.96 -16.39 -13.10
C GLN A 51 7.15 -17.82 -13.61
N THR A 52 7.06 -18.80 -12.71
CA THR A 52 7.18 -20.23 -13.05
C THR A 52 6.05 -20.72 -13.94
N VAL A 53 4.80 -20.35 -13.65
CA VAL A 53 3.60 -20.79 -14.40
C VAL A 53 3.49 -20.10 -15.76
N SER A 54 3.84 -18.81 -15.83
CA SER A 54 3.77 -18.05 -17.09
C SER A 54 4.87 -18.42 -18.08
N GLY A 55 5.95 -19.04 -17.62
CA GLY A 55 7.14 -19.29 -18.43
C GLY A 55 7.96 -18.02 -18.73
N PHE A 56 7.57 -16.87 -18.16
CA PHE A 56 8.30 -15.63 -18.30
C PHE A 56 9.58 -15.68 -17.46
N ASN A 57 10.73 -15.38 -18.07
CA ASN A 57 11.99 -15.29 -17.35
C ASN A 57 12.57 -13.88 -17.46
N SER A 58 12.54 -13.14 -16.34
CA SER A 58 13.07 -11.79 -16.26
C SER A 58 14.60 -11.74 -16.43
N ALA A 59 15.32 -12.80 -16.07
CA ALA A 59 16.77 -12.88 -16.26
C ALA A 59 17.14 -13.05 -17.74
N SER A 60 16.45 -13.93 -18.48
CA SER A 60 16.70 -14.08 -19.92
C SER A 60 16.35 -12.81 -20.68
N MET A 61 15.29 -12.10 -20.27
CA MET A 61 14.95 -10.80 -20.82
C MET A 61 16.05 -9.76 -20.60
N MET A 62 16.61 -9.70 -19.38
CA MET A 62 17.71 -8.80 -19.06
C MET A 62 19.00 -9.16 -19.81
N GLU A 63 19.25 -10.45 -20.04
CA GLU A 63 20.34 -10.93 -20.88
C GLU A 63 20.15 -10.48 -22.34
N GLU A 64 18.96 -10.66 -22.91
CA GLU A 64 18.65 -10.17 -24.27
C GLU A 64 18.84 -8.66 -24.39
N MET A 65 18.40 -7.87 -23.40
CA MET A 65 18.64 -6.42 -23.40
C MET A 65 20.12 -6.05 -23.31
N ARG A 66 20.88 -6.77 -22.48
CA ARG A 66 22.32 -6.54 -22.33
C ARG A 66 23.05 -6.90 -23.62
N ASP A 67 22.68 -8.02 -24.23
CA ASP A 67 23.32 -8.57 -25.42
C ASP A 67 22.91 -7.81 -26.69
N ALA A 68 21.77 -7.11 -26.67
CA ALA A 68 21.34 -6.19 -27.72
C ALA A 68 22.30 -4.98 -27.92
N GLY A 69 23.25 -4.73 -27.01
CA GLY A 69 24.35 -3.80 -27.23
C GLY A 69 23.93 -2.33 -27.49
N GLY A 70 22.71 -1.96 -27.12
CA GLY A 70 22.12 -0.64 -27.38
C GLY A 70 21.20 -0.54 -28.60
N ASP A 71 21.09 -1.61 -29.42
CA ASP A 71 20.12 -1.69 -30.52
C ASP A 71 18.82 -2.38 -30.04
N TYR A 72 17.88 -1.56 -29.58
CA TYR A 72 16.57 -2.03 -29.11
C TYR A 72 15.48 -1.95 -30.19
N SER A 73 15.84 -1.71 -31.46
CA SER A 73 14.87 -1.52 -32.55
C SER A 73 13.95 -2.73 -32.75
N ASN A 74 14.46 -3.93 -32.51
CA ASN A 74 13.72 -5.20 -32.59
C ASN A 74 13.28 -5.73 -31.23
N PHE A 75 13.62 -5.05 -30.14
CA PHE A 75 13.26 -5.47 -28.79
C PHE A 75 11.81 -5.10 -28.50
N SER A 76 10.94 -6.11 -28.44
CA SER A 76 9.53 -5.93 -28.09
C SER A 76 9.21 -6.73 -26.84
N TYR A 77 8.92 -6.02 -25.75
CA TYR A 77 8.45 -6.61 -24.50
C TYR A 77 7.25 -7.55 -24.71
N TRP A 78 6.36 -7.18 -25.63
CA TRP A 78 5.16 -7.95 -25.96
C TRP A 78 5.44 -9.27 -26.65
N ASN A 79 6.59 -9.40 -27.31
CA ASN A 79 6.99 -10.62 -28.02
C ASN A 79 7.69 -11.62 -27.11
N ALA A 80 8.02 -11.24 -25.88
CA ALA A 80 8.71 -12.13 -24.97
C ALA A 80 7.81 -13.30 -24.53
N PRO A 81 8.34 -14.54 -24.53
CA PRO A 81 7.57 -15.71 -24.13
C PRO A 81 6.96 -15.55 -22.74
N GLY A 82 5.67 -15.81 -22.62
CA GLY A 82 4.97 -15.77 -21.33
C GLY A 82 4.68 -14.37 -20.78
N PHE A 83 5.17 -13.29 -21.39
CA PHE A 83 5.07 -11.93 -20.83
C PHE A 83 3.61 -11.45 -20.67
N SER A 84 2.76 -11.68 -21.67
CA SER A 84 1.34 -11.31 -21.58
C SER A 84 0.63 -12.05 -20.44
N LEU A 85 0.88 -13.36 -20.30
CA LEU A 85 0.32 -14.17 -19.22
C LEU A 85 0.88 -13.75 -17.85
N TYR A 86 2.17 -13.45 -17.77
CA TYR A 86 2.83 -12.90 -16.59
C TYR A 86 2.18 -11.59 -16.15
N LEU A 87 1.95 -10.64 -17.08
CA LEU A 87 1.29 -9.37 -16.79
C LEU A 87 -0.13 -9.58 -16.27
N SER A 88 -0.92 -10.42 -16.93
CA SER A 88 -2.32 -10.70 -16.52
C SER A 88 -2.38 -11.33 -15.13
N LEU A 89 -1.57 -12.37 -14.88
CA LEU A 89 -1.54 -13.04 -13.58
C LEU A 89 -0.99 -12.12 -12.48
N SER A 90 0.01 -11.29 -12.77
CA SER A 90 0.56 -10.33 -11.82
C SER A 90 -0.46 -9.25 -11.45
N GLY A 91 -1.23 -8.75 -12.43
CA GLY A 91 -2.34 -7.83 -12.18
C GLY A 91 -3.42 -8.46 -11.28
N LEU A 92 -3.80 -9.71 -11.57
CA LEU A 92 -4.73 -10.46 -10.73
C LEU A 92 -4.20 -10.67 -9.31
N LEU A 93 -2.91 -11.01 -9.16
CA LEU A 93 -2.28 -11.13 -7.85
C LEU A 93 -2.32 -9.81 -7.08
N GLY A 94 -2.02 -8.68 -7.73
CA GLY A 94 -2.09 -7.36 -7.10
C GLY A 94 -3.49 -7.03 -6.57
N ILE A 95 -4.53 -7.33 -7.34
CA ILE A 95 -5.93 -7.17 -6.92
C ILE A 95 -6.26 -8.09 -5.74
N LEU A 96 -5.89 -9.37 -5.83
CA LEU A 96 -6.15 -10.36 -4.79
C LEU A 96 -5.39 -10.09 -3.49
N LEU A 97 -4.21 -9.45 -3.57
CA LEU A 97 -3.40 -9.06 -2.40
C LEU A 97 -3.75 -7.68 -1.85
N ALA A 98 -4.58 -6.88 -2.53
CA ALA A 98 -5.02 -5.58 -2.01
C ALA A 98 -5.61 -5.64 -0.58
N PRO A 99 -6.41 -6.66 -0.20
CA PRO A 99 -6.90 -6.82 1.17
C PRO A 99 -5.81 -7.10 2.21
N LEU A 100 -4.65 -7.61 1.80
CA LEU A 100 -3.49 -7.80 2.68
C LEU A 100 -2.89 -6.45 3.09
N TYR A 101 -2.82 -5.49 2.16
CA TYR A 101 -2.40 -4.11 2.47
C TYR A 101 -3.35 -3.43 3.44
N VAL A 102 -4.65 -3.65 3.28
CA VAL A 102 -5.67 -3.19 4.23
C VAL A 102 -5.47 -3.84 5.60
N GLY A 103 -5.12 -5.13 5.67
CA GLY A 103 -4.80 -5.80 6.92
C GLY A 103 -3.57 -5.23 7.64
N LEU A 104 -2.54 -4.81 6.89
CA LEU A 104 -1.42 -4.06 7.49
C LEU A 104 -1.89 -2.75 8.13
N ILE A 105 -2.75 -1.98 7.46
CA ILE A 105 -3.35 -0.74 7.99
C ILE A 105 -4.12 -1.03 9.30
N TYR A 106 -4.85 -2.14 9.37
CA TYR A 106 -5.54 -2.57 10.58
C TYR A 106 -4.58 -2.92 11.73
N ILE A 107 -3.49 -3.65 11.42
CA ILE A 107 -2.45 -3.98 12.41
C ILE A 107 -1.78 -2.70 12.93
N VAL A 108 -1.53 -1.71 12.06
CA VAL A 108 -1.01 -0.39 12.49
C VAL A 108 -1.96 0.25 13.50
N ASN A 109 -3.27 0.17 13.26
CA ASN A 109 -4.25 0.69 14.21
C ASN A 109 -4.14 0.00 15.57
N LYS A 110 -4.13 -1.33 15.59
CA LYS A 110 -3.99 -2.10 16.84
C LYS A 110 -2.70 -1.77 17.57
N TYR A 111 -1.58 -1.63 16.85
CA TYR A 111 -0.31 -1.22 17.43
C TYR A 111 -0.37 0.18 18.05
N ASN A 112 -0.99 1.12 17.33
CA ASN A 112 -1.15 2.50 17.80
C ASN A 112 -1.98 2.54 19.10
N THR A 113 -3.11 1.82 19.13
CA THR A 113 -4.03 1.78 20.27
C THR A 113 -3.64 0.79 21.37
N LYS A 114 -2.42 0.24 21.32
CA LYS A 114 -1.88 -0.73 22.29
C LYS A 114 -2.78 -1.95 22.48
N SER A 115 -3.49 -2.33 21.43
CA SER A 115 -4.36 -3.50 21.39
C SER A 115 -3.56 -4.74 21.01
N GLN A 116 -4.00 -5.92 21.44
CA GLN A 116 -3.34 -7.18 21.10
C GLN A 116 -3.42 -7.45 19.59
N ILE A 117 -2.26 -7.68 18.96
CA ILE A 117 -2.10 -7.98 17.55
C ILE A 117 -2.01 -9.49 17.40
N ASP A 118 -2.83 -10.05 16.51
CA ASP A 118 -2.76 -11.45 16.08
C ASP A 118 -2.34 -11.53 14.61
N PHE A 119 -1.68 -12.61 14.21
CA PHE A 119 -1.32 -12.83 12.82
C PHE A 119 -2.54 -12.86 11.89
N ALA A 120 -3.67 -13.38 12.37
CA ALA A 120 -4.92 -13.43 11.61
C ALA A 120 -5.46 -12.04 11.24
N ASP A 121 -5.07 -10.99 11.96
CA ASP A 121 -5.45 -9.60 11.67
C ASP A 121 -4.95 -9.14 10.30
N LEU A 122 -3.85 -9.73 9.80
CA LEU A 122 -3.32 -9.42 8.46
C LEU A 122 -4.30 -9.78 7.34
N PHE A 123 -5.20 -10.72 7.60
CA PHE A 123 -6.20 -11.20 6.64
C PHE A 123 -7.58 -10.56 6.85
N ILE A 124 -7.70 -9.52 7.67
CA ILE A 124 -9.00 -8.87 7.97
C ILE A 124 -9.69 -8.32 6.72
N GLY A 125 -8.93 -7.79 5.75
CA GLY A 125 -9.51 -7.26 4.50
C GLY A 125 -10.21 -8.34 3.67
N TYR A 126 -9.87 -9.62 3.84
CA TYR A 126 -10.57 -10.73 3.18
C TYR A 126 -11.89 -11.07 3.86
N LYS A 127 -12.03 -10.77 5.15
CA LYS A 127 -13.25 -11.00 5.93
C LYS A 127 -14.19 -9.81 5.90
N GLN A 128 -13.64 -8.60 5.90
CA GLN A 128 -14.39 -7.35 6.00
C GLN A 128 -14.24 -6.53 4.72
N ASN A 129 -15.38 -6.15 4.15
CA ASN A 129 -15.46 -5.24 3.01
C ASN A 129 -14.64 -5.69 1.77
N PHE A 130 -14.41 -7.00 1.64
CA PHE A 130 -13.56 -7.60 0.60
C PHE A 130 -13.92 -7.13 -0.81
N VAL A 131 -15.20 -7.18 -1.18
CA VAL A 131 -15.66 -6.79 -2.52
C VAL A 131 -15.35 -5.33 -2.82
N ASN A 132 -15.58 -4.41 -1.87
CA ASN A 132 -15.27 -3.00 -2.08
C ASN A 132 -13.76 -2.73 -2.10
N ILE A 133 -12.96 -3.49 -1.36
CA ILE A 133 -11.49 -3.42 -1.44
C ILE A 133 -11.02 -3.82 -2.85
N LEU A 134 -11.59 -4.90 -3.41
CA LEU A 134 -11.28 -5.31 -4.79
C LEU A 134 -11.71 -4.24 -5.80
N ILE A 135 -12.94 -3.74 -5.71
CA ILE A 135 -13.44 -2.69 -6.60
C ILE A 135 -12.54 -1.45 -6.50
N TYR A 136 -12.16 -1.04 -5.29
CA TYR A 136 -11.26 0.10 -5.10
C TYR A 136 -9.87 -0.13 -5.70
N SER A 137 -9.31 -1.34 -5.55
CA SER A 137 -8.02 -1.69 -6.16
C SER A 137 -8.06 -1.59 -7.70
N ILE A 138 -9.19 -1.97 -8.31
CA ILE A 138 -9.41 -1.85 -9.75
C ILE A 138 -9.56 -0.38 -10.15
N LEU A 139 -10.39 0.40 -9.44
CA LEU A 139 -10.58 1.83 -9.71
C LEU A 139 -9.29 2.62 -9.57
N SER A 140 -8.57 2.45 -8.46
CA SER A 140 -7.27 3.08 -8.22
C SER A 140 -6.22 2.62 -9.23
N GLY A 141 -6.24 1.35 -9.64
CA GLY A 141 -5.42 0.80 -10.71
C GLY A 141 -5.67 1.51 -12.04
N ILE A 142 -6.93 1.62 -12.48
CA ILE A 142 -7.30 2.32 -13.72
C ILE A 142 -6.86 3.79 -13.68
N ILE A 143 -7.15 4.50 -12.59
CA ILE A 143 -6.74 5.90 -12.41
C ILE A 143 -5.22 6.03 -12.53
N SER A 144 -4.47 5.13 -11.89
CA SER A 144 -3.01 5.12 -11.90
C SER A 144 -2.45 4.76 -13.28
N SER A 145 -3.04 3.80 -13.99
CA SER A 145 -2.65 3.43 -15.36
C SER A 145 -2.87 4.58 -16.34
N VAL A 146 -4.00 5.28 -16.27
CA VAL A 146 -4.27 6.47 -17.10
C VAL A 146 -3.28 7.59 -16.78
N ALA A 147 -3.00 7.84 -15.50
CA ALA A 147 -2.00 8.83 -15.09
C ALA A 147 -0.59 8.47 -15.59
N MET A 148 -0.24 7.19 -15.62
CA MET A 148 1.04 6.71 -16.14
C MET A 148 1.16 6.91 -17.66
N MET A 149 0.08 6.67 -18.41
CA MET A 149 0.03 6.92 -19.87
C MET A 149 0.27 8.39 -20.23
N LEU A 150 -0.10 9.33 -19.34
CA LEU A 150 0.09 10.78 -19.52
C LEU A 150 1.52 11.26 -19.18
N CYS A 151 2.55 10.47 -19.50
CA CYS A 151 3.98 10.77 -19.30
C CYS A 151 4.53 10.61 -17.87
N PHE A 152 4.02 9.65 -17.07
CA PHE A 152 4.50 9.25 -15.72
C PHE A 152 4.41 10.32 -14.62
N PHE A 153 4.80 11.56 -14.91
CA PHE A 153 4.76 12.71 -13.99
C PHE A 153 3.39 12.91 -13.33
N PRO A 154 2.24 12.75 -14.03
CA PRO A 154 0.93 12.93 -13.42
C PRO A 154 0.63 11.96 -12.28
N VAL A 155 1.27 10.78 -12.24
CA VAL A 155 1.06 9.78 -11.18
C VAL A 155 1.37 10.38 -9.80
N ILE A 156 2.43 11.18 -9.71
CA ILE A 156 2.85 11.83 -8.46
C ILE A 156 1.78 12.81 -7.95
N PHE A 157 1.05 13.45 -8.86
CA PHE A 157 0.00 14.42 -8.50
C PHE A 157 -1.35 13.77 -8.22
N VAL A 158 -1.60 12.59 -8.80
CA VAL A 158 -2.87 11.86 -8.65
C VAL A 158 -2.87 10.97 -7.41
N TYR A 159 -1.76 10.29 -7.12
CA TYR A 159 -1.67 9.35 -5.99
C TYR A 159 -2.05 9.95 -4.61
N PRO A 160 -1.70 11.21 -4.27
CA PRO A 160 -2.12 11.83 -3.01
C PRO A 160 -3.64 11.84 -2.80
N LEU A 161 -4.42 11.89 -3.88
CA LEU A 161 -5.88 11.88 -3.84
C LEU A 161 -6.46 10.52 -3.44
N LEU A 162 -5.69 9.45 -3.61
CA LEU A 162 -6.05 8.07 -3.30
C LEU A 162 -5.56 7.63 -1.90
N LEU A 163 -4.74 8.45 -1.23
CA LEU A 163 -4.01 8.08 -0.02
C LEU A 163 -4.92 7.59 1.12
N LEU A 164 -6.12 8.16 1.27
CA LEU A 164 -7.04 7.78 2.35
C LEU A 164 -8.02 6.66 1.98
N GLY A 165 -8.06 6.22 0.72
CA GLY A 165 -9.12 5.32 0.27
C GLY A 165 -9.14 3.98 1.00
N TYR A 166 -7.99 3.31 1.14
CA TYR A 166 -7.90 2.05 1.89
C TYR A 166 -8.25 2.18 3.38
N PRO A 167 -7.70 3.17 4.13
CA PRO A 167 -8.14 3.42 5.50
C PRO A 167 -9.65 3.70 5.64
N ILE A 168 -10.25 4.51 4.75
CA ILE A 168 -11.69 4.82 4.78
C ILE A 168 -12.52 3.56 4.52
N LEU A 169 -12.14 2.75 3.54
CA LEU A 169 -12.83 1.48 3.24
C LEU A 169 -12.86 0.54 4.44
N LEU A 170 -11.75 0.46 5.16
CA LEU A 170 -11.61 -0.43 6.29
C LEU A 170 -12.37 0.06 7.51
N PHE A 171 -12.06 1.28 7.96
CA PHE A 171 -12.50 1.77 9.26
C PHE A 171 -13.90 2.35 9.25
N GLU A 172 -14.37 2.82 8.09
CA GLU A 172 -15.73 3.36 7.95
C GLU A 172 -16.68 2.35 7.28
N ASN A 173 -16.16 1.21 6.79
CA ASN A 173 -16.92 0.22 6.03
C ASN A 173 -17.68 0.86 4.84
N ALA A 174 -17.07 1.88 4.23
CA ALA A 174 -17.63 2.62 3.10
C ALA A 174 -17.59 1.77 1.81
N SER A 175 -18.40 2.14 0.82
CA SER A 175 -18.26 1.59 -0.54
C SER A 175 -17.01 2.15 -1.24
N ALA A 176 -16.53 1.45 -2.27
CA ALA A 176 -15.33 1.86 -3.01
C ALA A 176 -15.44 3.30 -3.59
N THR A 177 -16.60 3.67 -4.10
CA THR A 177 -16.86 4.99 -4.68
C THR A 177 -16.97 6.08 -3.62
N GLU A 178 -17.62 5.80 -2.48
CA GLU A 178 -17.67 6.72 -1.34
C GLU A 178 -16.29 6.97 -0.76
N ALA A 179 -15.48 5.92 -0.58
CA ALA A 179 -14.12 6.05 -0.09
C ALA A 179 -13.24 6.87 -1.04
N LEU A 180 -13.37 6.64 -2.36
CA LEU A 180 -12.68 7.41 -3.38
C LEU A 180 -13.09 8.88 -3.35
N GLY A 181 -14.40 9.17 -3.33
CA GLY A 181 -14.92 10.54 -3.30
C GLY A 181 -14.53 11.29 -2.01
N LYS A 182 -14.60 10.61 -0.87
CA LYS A 182 -14.20 11.18 0.43
C LYS A 182 -12.69 11.45 0.49
N SER A 183 -11.87 10.48 0.05
CA SER A 183 -10.41 10.66 -0.06
C SER A 183 -10.07 11.85 -0.96
N PHE A 184 -10.71 11.94 -2.13
CA PHE A 184 -10.50 13.03 -3.08
C PHE A 184 -10.86 14.39 -2.48
N ASN A 185 -12.02 14.52 -1.82
CA ASN A 185 -12.46 15.79 -1.25
C ASN A 185 -11.51 16.27 -0.14
N ILE A 186 -11.13 15.39 0.80
CA ILE A 186 -10.21 15.73 1.89
C ILE A 186 -8.83 16.09 1.34
N ALA A 187 -8.31 15.29 0.40
CA ALA A 187 -7.00 15.51 -0.18
C ALA A 187 -6.96 16.78 -1.03
N LYS A 188 -8.02 17.12 -1.75
CA LYS A 188 -8.12 18.35 -2.54
C LYS A 188 -8.05 19.60 -1.66
N GLU A 189 -8.77 19.60 -0.53
CA GLU A 189 -8.74 20.74 0.41
C GLU A 189 -7.38 20.92 1.09
N ASN A 190 -6.61 19.85 1.24
CA ASN A 190 -5.33 19.83 1.97
C ASN A 190 -4.17 19.35 1.08
N TYR A 191 -4.22 19.69 -0.21
CA TYR A 191 -3.41 19.05 -1.24
C TYR A 191 -1.91 19.16 -0.99
N GLY A 192 -1.42 20.31 -0.49
CA GLY A 192 -0.02 20.50 -0.15
C GLY A 192 0.50 19.49 0.87
N THR A 193 -0.29 19.21 1.92
CA THR A 193 0.04 18.22 2.95
C THR A 193 0.01 16.80 2.38
N PHE A 194 -1.02 16.47 1.59
CA PHE A 194 -1.15 15.14 0.97
C PHE A 194 -0.04 14.85 -0.04
N LEU A 195 0.30 15.85 -0.86
CA LEU A 195 1.41 15.76 -1.82
C LEU A 195 2.73 15.58 -1.08
N GLY A 196 3.02 16.44 -0.10
CA GLY A 196 4.25 16.33 0.72
C GLY A 196 4.36 14.99 1.43
N THR A 197 3.27 14.51 2.03
CA THR A 197 3.21 13.22 2.73
C THR A 197 3.46 12.06 1.77
N THR A 198 2.83 12.10 0.58
CA THR A 198 2.99 11.05 -0.43
C THR A 198 4.41 11.02 -0.98
N VAL A 199 4.97 12.19 -1.32
CA VAL A 199 6.32 12.33 -1.87
C VAL A 199 7.36 11.93 -0.84
N LEU A 200 7.28 12.41 0.40
CA LEU A 200 8.22 12.01 1.45
C LEU A 200 8.09 10.53 1.78
N GLY A 201 6.86 10.00 1.89
CA GLY A 201 6.62 8.57 2.08
C GLY A 201 7.26 7.72 0.98
N ALA A 202 7.11 8.13 -0.28
CA ALA A 202 7.74 7.47 -1.42
C ALA A 202 9.28 7.60 -1.41
N LEU A 203 9.83 8.78 -1.11
CA LEU A 203 11.28 9.00 -1.03
C LEU A 203 11.93 8.18 0.08
N ILE A 204 11.32 8.12 1.27
CA ILE A 204 11.75 7.24 2.36
C ILE A 204 11.68 5.79 1.91
N SER A 205 10.63 5.45 1.16
CA SER A 205 10.49 4.10 0.67
C SER A 205 11.59 3.72 -0.32
N ILE A 206 11.96 4.62 -1.23
CA ILE A 206 13.07 4.42 -2.16
C ILE A 206 14.42 4.41 -1.42
N ALA A 207 14.61 5.27 -0.42
CA ALA A 207 15.85 5.33 0.36
C ALA A 207 16.14 4.01 1.06
N GLY A 208 15.12 3.32 1.60
CA GLY A 208 15.32 2.00 2.18
C GLY A 208 15.75 0.96 1.14
N VAL A 209 15.25 1.02 -0.11
CA VAL A 209 15.69 0.17 -1.24
C VAL A 209 17.19 0.31 -1.45
N ILE A 210 17.68 1.55 -1.52
CA ILE A 210 19.08 1.87 -1.83
C ILE A 210 20.00 1.46 -0.68
N LEU A 211 19.61 1.70 0.58
CA LEU A 211 20.48 1.49 1.75
C LEU A 211 20.64 0.02 2.14
N CYS A 212 19.62 -0.83 1.91
CA CYS A 212 19.61 -2.19 2.45
C CYS A 212 19.70 -3.31 1.41
N GLY A 213 19.73 -3.01 0.10
CA GLY A 213 19.75 -4.01 -1.00
C GLY A 213 18.49 -4.88 -1.14
N ILE A 214 17.75 -5.04 -0.04
CA ILE A 214 16.46 -5.74 0.12
C ILE A 214 15.33 -4.73 0.29
N GLY A 215 15.62 -3.43 0.19
CA GLY A 215 14.71 -2.44 0.76
C GLY A 215 13.35 -2.32 0.11
N VAL A 216 13.11 -2.89 -1.09
CA VAL A 216 11.75 -3.02 -1.65
C VAL A 216 10.84 -3.77 -0.68
N ILE A 217 11.36 -4.82 -0.04
CA ILE A 217 10.67 -5.61 0.99
C ILE A 217 10.50 -4.78 2.27
N LEU A 218 11.48 -3.96 2.60
CA LEU A 218 11.52 -3.18 3.84
C LEU A 218 10.78 -1.85 3.75
N THR A 219 10.29 -1.43 2.58
CA THR A 219 9.70 -0.09 2.45
C THR A 219 8.38 -0.01 1.72
N ALA A 220 8.02 -0.98 0.87
CA ALA A 220 6.65 -1.08 0.36
C ALA A 220 5.58 -1.02 1.47
N PRO A 221 5.73 -1.71 2.63
CA PRO A 221 4.75 -1.62 3.71
C PRO A 221 4.78 -0.27 4.45
N PHE A 222 5.84 0.53 4.35
CA PHE A 222 5.91 1.84 4.99
C PHE A 222 4.81 2.77 4.47
N MET A 223 4.52 2.71 3.17
CA MET A 223 3.46 3.53 2.58
C MET A 223 2.07 3.22 3.18
N MET A 224 1.81 1.98 3.58
CA MET A 224 0.56 1.61 4.25
C MET A 224 0.45 2.24 5.64
N VAL A 225 1.58 2.37 6.34
CA VAL A 225 1.66 3.06 7.63
C VAL A 225 1.49 4.57 7.47
N VAL A 226 1.99 5.14 6.38
CA VAL A 226 1.74 6.54 6.00
C VAL A 226 0.25 6.77 5.73
N MET A 227 -0.42 5.88 4.99
CA MET A 227 -1.88 5.96 4.77
C MET A 227 -2.66 5.96 6.09
N TYR A 228 -2.31 5.07 7.02
CA TYR A 228 -2.91 5.04 8.36
C TYR A 228 -2.69 6.35 9.14
N SER A 229 -1.45 6.85 9.12
CA SER A 229 -1.09 8.07 9.85
C SER A 229 -1.77 9.31 9.29
N ALA A 230 -1.88 9.40 7.96
CA ALA A 230 -2.64 10.45 7.27
C ALA A 230 -4.14 10.36 7.61
N TYR A 231 -4.71 9.15 7.63
CA TYR A 231 -6.10 8.95 8.06
C TYR A 231 -6.31 9.46 9.49
N CYS A 232 -5.43 9.12 10.43
CA CYS A 232 -5.53 9.59 11.81
C CYS A 232 -5.47 11.13 11.92
N ALA A 233 -4.61 11.79 11.15
CA ALA A 233 -4.50 13.26 11.16
C ALA A 233 -5.80 13.95 10.72
N PHE A 234 -6.47 13.42 9.69
CA PHE A 234 -7.61 14.10 9.06
C PHE A 234 -8.98 13.63 9.55
N LEU A 235 -9.12 12.34 9.85
CA LEU A 235 -10.38 11.71 10.23
C LEU A 235 -10.41 11.25 11.70
N GLY A 236 -9.30 11.41 12.41
CA GLY A 236 -9.18 11.03 13.81
C GLY A 236 -8.97 9.54 14.02
N LYS A 237 -9.08 9.09 15.27
CA LYS A 237 -8.83 7.69 15.63
C LYS A 237 -9.91 6.78 15.03
N PRO A 238 -9.54 5.71 14.32
CA PRO A 238 -10.53 4.78 13.81
C PRO A 238 -11.22 4.02 14.94
N ARG A 239 -12.49 3.64 14.72
CA ARG A 239 -13.21 2.77 15.66
C ARG A 239 -12.53 1.41 15.72
N GLN A 240 -12.44 0.85 16.92
CA GLN A 240 -12.02 -0.54 17.09
C GLN A 240 -13.07 -1.46 16.44
N ILE A 241 -12.64 -2.24 15.46
CA ILE A 241 -13.50 -3.26 14.85
C ILE A 241 -13.53 -4.42 15.84
N ALA A 242 -14.59 -4.50 16.65
CA ALA A 242 -14.82 -5.59 17.59
C ALA A 242 -15.44 -6.78 16.84
N PHE A 243 -14.77 -7.94 16.88
CA PHE A 243 -15.34 -9.17 16.35
C PHE A 243 -16.48 -9.66 17.25
N LYS A 244 -17.67 -9.86 16.67
CA LYS A 244 -18.58 -10.89 17.18
C LYS A 244 -18.12 -12.19 16.55
N ASN A 245 -17.64 -13.10 17.39
CA ASN A 245 -17.39 -14.51 17.03
C ASN A 245 -18.69 -15.16 16.53
#